data_AF-A0A9P7V1Z0-F1
#
_entry.id   AF-A0A9P7V1Z0-F1
#
_cell.length_a   1.000
_cell.length_b   1.000
_cell.length_c   1.000
_cell.angle_alpha   90.00
_cell.angle_beta   90.00
_cell.angle_gamma   90.00
#
_symmetry.space_group_name_H-M   'P 1'
#
loop_
_entity.id
_entity.type
_entity.pdbx_description
1 polymer ?
#
loop_
_entity_poly.entity_id
_entity_poly.type
_entity_poly.pdbx_seq_one_letter_code
_entity_poly.pdbx_strand_id
1 'polypeptide(L)'
;MQSSVLDTNHHYCHEFEGIHNFRDIGRVVNHFLELRPYQGRIPTLKEGFLFRSGRLDQATLSDLRRLASKSNDSDIGFGLKTVVDLRTKSEHIQAEKKREKLNKRENRTSRVDAEEEAVLLADGEEMPWETIRIQFISRRYEMQLLKELGFFRAVLFLLLMLFQFRMKAIRLVGSYVLSSKGMVGLNLDMLEFCQEEILQVTSLPCTRICVLDFIPGS
;
A
#
# COMPACT_ATOMS: atom_id res chain seq x y z
N MET A 1 -3.93 -0.78 -34.77
CA MET A 1 -2.76 -0.23 -34.03
C MET A 1 -3.08 -0.25 -32.55
N GLN A 2 -2.91 -1.40 -31.92
CA GLN A 2 -3.15 -1.65 -30.49
C GLN A 2 -2.04 -2.61 -30.07
N SER A 3 -0.97 -2.11 -29.43
CA SER A 3 0.05 -2.89 -28.70
C SER A 3 1.30 -2.03 -28.42
N SER A 4 1.19 -0.98 -27.60
CA SER A 4 2.40 -0.27 -27.13
C SER A 4 2.31 0.34 -25.73
N VAL A 5 1.24 0.06 -24.98
CA VAL A 5 1.05 0.64 -23.62
C VAL A 5 1.35 -0.37 -22.50
N LEU A 6 1.62 -1.64 -22.83
CA LEU A 6 1.86 -2.70 -21.83
C LEU A 6 3.35 -3.00 -21.55
N ASP A 7 4.29 -2.56 -22.39
CA ASP A 7 5.70 -2.98 -22.29
C ASP A 7 6.62 -2.06 -21.47
N THR A 8 6.16 -0.89 -21.04
CA THR A 8 6.99 0.04 -20.25
C THR A 8 7.07 -0.34 -18.76
N ASN A 9 6.31 -1.33 -18.31
CA ASN A 9 6.23 -1.68 -16.89
C ASN A 9 7.40 -2.54 -16.38
N HIS A 10 8.13 -3.25 -17.25
CA HIS A 10 9.20 -4.15 -16.81
C HIS A 10 10.51 -3.43 -16.46
N HIS A 11 10.76 -2.24 -17.00
CA HIS A 11 12.07 -1.58 -16.88
C HIS A 11 12.32 -0.87 -15.52
N TYR A 12 11.31 -0.84 -14.64
CA TYR A 12 11.33 -0.14 -13.35
C TYR A 12 10.98 -1.04 -12.16
N CYS A 13 10.69 -2.32 -12.42
CA CYS A 13 10.40 -3.29 -11.37
C CYS A 13 11.69 -3.95 -10.94
N HIS A 14 11.90 -4.03 -9.63
CA HIS A 14 12.85 -4.98 -9.09
C HIS A 14 12.12 -6.30 -8.89
N GLU A 15 12.69 -7.37 -9.44
CA GLU A 15 12.12 -8.71 -9.29
C GLU A 15 12.46 -9.24 -7.90
N PHE A 16 11.42 -9.53 -7.13
CA PHE A 16 11.46 -10.19 -5.83
C PHE A 16 10.59 -11.44 -5.94
N GLU A 17 10.91 -12.46 -5.14
CA GLU A 17 10.22 -13.74 -5.20
C GLU A 17 8.83 -13.65 -4.55
N GLY A 18 8.77 -13.04 -3.36
CA GLY A 18 7.56 -12.91 -2.55
C GLY A 18 6.97 -11.49 -2.50
N ILE A 19 7.62 -10.51 -3.13
CA ILE A 19 7.17 -9.10 -3.12
C ILE A 19 6.71 -8.69 -4.51
N HIS A 20 5.43 -8.36 -4.63
CA HIS A 20 4.87 -7.88 -5.88
C HIS A 20 4.92 -6.35 -5.99
N ASN A 21 4.94 -5.85 -7.23
CA ASN A 21 4.76 -4.42 -7.54
C ASN A 21 5.81 -3.50 -6.88
N PHE A 22 7.01 -3.98 -6.58
CA PHE A 22 8.08 -3.18 -5.97
C PHE A 22 8.74 -2.23 -6.99
N ARG A 23 8.71 -0.92 -6.73
CA ARG A 23 9.23 0.11 -7.66
C ARG A 23 9.75 1.33 -6.91
N ASP A 24 10.77 1.97 -7.48
CA ASP A 24 11.24 3.29 -7.07
C ASP A 24 10.38 4.39 -7.68
N ILE A 25 9.71 5.18 -6.84
CA ILE A 25 8.83 6.28 -7.27
C ILE A 25 9.62 7.39 -7.96
N GLY A 26 10.82 7.71 -7.46
CA GLY A 26 11.65 8.75 -8.04
C GLY A 26 11.98 8.43 -9.49
N ARG A 27 12.40 7.18 -9.74
CA ARG A 27 12.73 6.69 -11.08
C ARG A 27 11.54 6.70 -12.02
N VAL A 28 10.37 6.25 -11.55
CA VAL A 28 9.14 6.22 -12.34
C VAL A 28 8.68 7.64 -12.70
N VAL A 29 8.64 8.55 -11.72
CA VAL A 29 8.17 9.93 -11.95
C VAL A 29 9.14 10.71 -12.82
N ASN A 30 10.44 10.63 -12.55
CA ASN A 30 11.45 11.32 -13.35
C ASN A 30 11.37 10.89 -14.82
N HIS A 31 11.22 9.59 -15.07
CA HIS A 31 11.03 9.08 -16.43
C HIS A 31 9.76 9.63 -17.09
N PHE A 32 8.63 9.69 -16.38
CA PHE A 32 7.42 10.30 -16.93
C PHE A 32 7.58 11.80 -17.23
N LEU A 33 8.35 12.53 -16.42
CA LEU A 33 8.66 13.93 -16.64
C LEU A 33 9.56 14.14 -17.87
N GLU A 34 10.47 13.21 -18.15
CA GLU A 34 11.28 13.22 -19.39
C GLU A 34 10.42 13.01 -20.63
N LEU A 35 9.43 12.11 -20.57
CA LEU A 35 8.54 11.80 -21.70
C LEU A 35 7.51 12.91 -21.97
N ARG A 36 7.12 13.67 -20.95
CA ARG A 36 6.16 14.78 -21.07
C ARG A 36 6.70 16.03 -20.38
N PRO A 37 7.64 16.75 -21.03
CA PRO A 37 8.21 17.95 -20.46
C PRO A 37 7.10 19.00 -20.31
N TYR A 38 6.74 19.28 -19.06
CA TYR A 38 5.92 20.42 -18.71
C TYR A 38 6.70 21.70 -19.03
N GLN A 39 6.03 22.77 -19.49
CA GLN A 39 6.68 24.04 -19.89
C GLN A 39 7.37 24.79 -18.73
N GLY A 40 7.33 24.24 -17.51
CA GLY A 40 8.02 24.75 -16.33
C GLY A 40 9.03 23.73 -15.77
N ARG A 41 10.02 24.23 -15.02
CA ARG A 41 11.04 23.41 -14.37
C ARG A 41 10.43 22.67 -13.16
N ILE A 42 9.92 21.45 -13.38
CA ILE A 42 9.48 20.58 -12.29
C ILE A 42 10.74 19.95 -11.67
N PRO A 43 10.97 20.08 -10.35
CA PRO A 43 12.11 19.44 -9.71
C PRO A 43 11.99 17.91 -9.81
N THR A 44 13.07 17.26 -10.22
CA THR A 44 13.17 15.79 -10.26
C THR A 44 13.13 15.25 -8.83
N LEU A 45 12.42 14.13 -8.64
CA LEU A 45 12.42 13.41 -7.37
C LEU A 45 13.74 12.67 -7.19
N LYS A 46 14.26 12.63 -5.97
CA LYS A 46 15.47 11.88 -5.67
C LYS A 46 15.18 10.37 -5.71
N GLU A 47 15.89 9.65 -6.56
CA GLU A 47 15.81 8.19 -6.65
C GLU A 47 16.40 7.52 -5.41
N GLY A 48 15.92 6.32 -5.09
CA GLY A 48 16.37 5.48 -4.00
C GLY A 48 15.86 5.90 -2.61
N PHE A 49 14.85 6.77 -2.55
CA PHE A 49 14.29 7.28 -1.29
C PHE A 49 12.85 6.83 -1.03
N LEU A 50 11.99 6.86 -2.05
CA LEU A 50 10.59 6.50 -1.91
C LEU A 50 10.27 5.31 -2.83
N PHE A 51 9.91 4.20 -2.20
CA PHE A 51 9.50 2.98 -2.87
C PHE A 51 8.01 2.75 -2.67
N ARG A 52 7.39 2.06 -3.63
CA ARG A 52 6.08 1.45 -3.47
C ARG A 52 6.22 -0.06 -3.59
N SER A 53 5.42 -0.80 -2.84
CA SER A 53 5.27 -2.24 -3.05
C SER A 53 3.87 -2.71 -2.73
N GLY A 54 3.55 -3.91 -3.20
CA GLY A 54 2.48 -4.70 -2.61
C GLY A 54 2.86 -5.16 -1.20
N ARG A 55 2.11 -6.14 -0.70
CA ARG A 55 2.28 -6.65 0.65
C ARG A 55 3.67 -7.29 0.83
N LEU A 56 4.25 -7.13 2.02
CA LEU A 56 5.52 -7.74 2.42
C LEU A 56 5.33 -9.00 3.28
N ASP A 57 4.11 -9.48 3.44
CA ASP A 57 3.81 -10.64 4.30
C ASP A 57 4.25 -11.99 3.69
N GLN A 58 4.55 -12.00 2.39
CA GLN A 58 5.03 -13.17 1.66
C GLN A 58 6.50 -13.04 1.24
N ALA A 59 7.20 -12.00 1.68
CA ALA A 59 8.61 -11.77 1.36
C ALA A 59 9.48 -12.93 1.88
N THR A 60 10.34 -13.47 1.03
CA THR A 60 11.31 -14.50 1.41
C THR A 60 12.47 -13.89 2.20
N LEU A 61 13.27 -14.72 2.88
CA LEU A 61 14.44 -14.24 3.62
C LEU A 61 15.47 -13.52 2.73
N SER A 62 15.63 -13.96 1.49
CA SER A 62 16.47 -13.28 0.49
C SER A 62 15.89 -11.90 0.13
N ASP A 63 14.58 -11.80 -0.06
CA ASP A 63 13.89 -10.52 -0.30
C ASP A 63 14.11 -9.55 0.87
N LEU A 64 13.95 -10.01 2.12
CA LEU A 64 14.15 -9.20 3.32
C LEU A 64 15.61 -8.69 3.44
N ARG A 65 16.59 -9.57 3.22
CA ARG A 65 18.01 -9.19 3.21
C ARG A 65 18.31 -8.15 2.13
N ARG A 66 17.70 -8.29 0.96
CA ARG A 66 17.87 -7.33 -0.15
C ARG A 66 17.22 -5.98 0.14
N LEU A 67 16.06 -5.97 0.79
CA LEU A 67 15.42 -4.75 1.26
C LEU A 67 16.25 -4.03 2.34
N ALA A 68 16.79 -4.77 3.31
CA ALA A 68 17.50 -4.22 4.47
C ALA A 68 18.95 -3.84 4.18
N SER A 69 19.65 -4.60 3.32
CA SER A 69 21.05 -4.37 3.00
C SER A 69 21.25 -2.97 2.41
N LYS A 70 22.25 -2.25 2.93
CA LYS A 70 22.67 -0.98 2.33
C LYS A 70 23.41 -1.30 1.04
N SER A 71 23.17 -0.47 0.02
CA SER A 71 23.89 -0.46 -1.25
C SER A 71 25.39 -0.21 -1.04
N ASN A 72 26.13 -1.24 -0.64
CA ASN A 72 27.58 -1.24 -0.60
C ASN A 72 28.07 -2.02 -1.83
N ASP A 73 28.20 -1.28 -2.92
CA ASP A 73 29.10 -1.47 -4.06
C ASP A 73 29.06 -2.76 -4.92
N SER A 74 28.20 -3.75 -4.65
CA SER A 74 28.06 -4.89 -5.58
C SER A 74 26.72 -5.63 -5.55
N ASP A 75 25.96 -5.57 -4.46
CA ASP A 75 24.58 -6.06 -4.38
C ASP A 75 23.57 -4.90 -4.40
N ILE A 76 22.45 -5.07 -5.13
CA ILE A 76 21.33 -4.12 -5.21
C ILE A 76 20.55 -4.17 -3.90
N GLY A 77 21.16 -3.65 -2.82
CA GLY A 77 20.54 -3.46 -1.52
C GLY A 77 19.80 -2.12 -1.45
N PHE A 78 18.54 -2.13 -1.02
CA PHE A 78 17.71 -0.92 -0.98
C PHE A 78 17.93 -0.08 0.28
N GLY A 79 18.44 -0.67 1.37
CA GLY A 79 18.67 0.00 2.64
C GLY A 79 17.39 0.62 3.23
N LEU A 80 16.29 -0.12 3.13
CA LEU A 80 14.98 0.25 3.63
C LEU A 80 15.01 0.39 5.15
N LYS A 81 14.50 1.51 5.67
CA LYS A 81 14.48 1.79 7.12
C LYS A 81 13.07 1.89 7.69
N THR A 82 12.11 2.33 6.86
CA THR A 82 10.76 2.60 7.31
C THR A 82 9.77 2.04 6.29
N VAL A 83 8.79 1.31 6.78
CA VAL A 83 7.67 0.79 5.99
C VAL A 83 6.40 1.48 6.45
N VAL A 84 5.72 2.16 5.54
CA VAL A 84 4.43 2.78 5.81
C VAL A 84 3.35 1.83 5.33
N ASP A 85 2.62 1.25 6.27
CA ASP A 85 1.53 0.33 5.99
C ASP A 85 0.19 1.08 5.97
N LEU A 86 -0.39 1.18 4.77
CA LEU A 86 -1.66 1.88 4.55
C LEU A 86 -2.88 0.95 4.68
N ARG A 87 -2.68 -0.32 5.03
CA ARG A 87 -3.77 -1.28 5.14
C ARG A 87 -4.71 -0.96 6.29
N THR A 88 -5.99 -1.26 6.08
CA THR A 88 -6.99 -1.10 7.13
C THR A 88 -6.79 -2.12 8.25
N LYS A 89 -7.25 -1.79 9.46
CA LYS A 89 -7.25 -2.74 10.61
C LYS A 89 -7.97 -4.05 10.28
N SER A 90 -9.06 -3.98 9.53
CA SER A 90 -9.83 -5.15 9.11
C SER A 90 -9.02 -6.09 8.21
N GLU A 91 -8.18 -5.52 7.33
CA GLU A 91 -7.29 -6.30 6.47
C GLU A 91 -6.20 -7.01 7.28
N HIS A 92 -5.63 -6.34 8.29
CA HIS A 92 -4.69 -6.98 9.22
C HIS A 92 -5.31 -8.18 9.93
N ILE A 93 -6.51 -8.01 10.49
CA ILE A 93 -7.22 -9.09 11.18
C ILE A 93 -7.52 -10.25 10.22
N GLN A 94 -7.86 -9.97 8.96
CA GLN A 94 -8.11 -11.02 7.96
C GLN A 94 -6.83 -11.74 7.55
N ALA A 95 -5.72 -11.02 7.40
CA ALA A 95 -4.42 -11.58 7.08
C ALA A 95 -3.93 -12.50 8.20
N GLU A 96 -4.02 -12.05 9.45
CA GLU A 96 -3.67 -12.85 10.63
C GLU A 96 -4.52 -14.12 10.71
N LYS A 97 -5.85 -14.00 10.57
CA LYS A 97 -6.75 -15.16 10.54
C LYS A 97 -6.44 -16.13 9.39
N LYS A 98 -6.01 -15.63 8.23
CA LYS A 98 -5.61 -16.48 7.09
C LYS A 98 -4.33 -17.24 7.45
N ARG A 99 -3.34 -16.58 8.05
CA ARG A 99 -2.10 -17.19 8.51
C ARG A 99 -2.35 -18.24 9.61
N GLU A 100 -3.17 -17.94 10.60
CA GLU A 100 -3.55 -18.91 11.64
C GLU A 100 -4.23 -20.16 11.06
N LYS A 101 -5.09 -19.99 10.05
CA LYS A 101 -5.75 -21.11 9.36
C LYS A 101 -4.76 -21.96 8.55
N LEU A 102 -3.78 -21.33 7.90
CA LEU A 102 -2.72 -22.01 7.15
C LEU A 102 -1.82 -22.81 8.10
N ASN A 103 -1.30 -22.18 9.17
CA ASN A 103 -0.47 -22.85 10.18
C ASN A 103 -1.20 -24.03 10.82
N LYS A 104 -2.51 -23.90 11.08
CA LYS A 104 -3.34 -25.01 11.62
C LYS A 104 -3.52 -26.17 10.63
N ARG A 105 -3.45 -25.91 9.32
CA ARG A 105 -3.55 -26.91 8.25
C ARG A 105 -2.20 -27.58 7.98
N GLU A 106 -1.11 -26.84 8.10
CA GLU A 106 0.27 -27.29 7.88
C GLU A 106 0.79 -28.17 9.03
N ASN A 107 0.40 -27.87 10.28
CA ASN A 107 0.61 -28.73 11.46
C ASN A 107 -0.04 -30.12 11.36
N ARG A 108 -0.76 -30.44 10.28
CA ARG A 108 -1.32 -31.77 10.00
C ARG A 108 -0.57 -32.56 8.93
N THR A 109 0.39 -32.00 8.20
CA THR A 109 0.89 -32.66 6.97
C THR A 109 2.41 -32.75 6.81
N SER A 110 3.25 -31.90 7.41
CA SER A 110 4.70 -31.98 7.11
C SER A 110 5.56 -31.57 8.31
N ARG A 111 6.39 -32.49 8.78
CA ARG A 111 7.30 -32.31 9.93
C ARG A 111 8.78 -32.47 9.52
N VAL A 112 9.15 -32.09 8.29
CA VAL A 112 10.51 -32.37 7.78
C VAL A 112 11.26 -31.14 7.25
N ASP A 113 10.61 -30.06 6.81
CA ASP A 113 11.34 -28.89 6.25
C ASP A 113 11.23 -27.61 7.09
N ALA A 114 10.49 -27.64 8.21
CA ALA A 114 10.22 -26.46 9.04
C ALA A 114 11.38 -26.07 9.98
N GLU A 115 12.43 -26.89 10.11
CA GLU A 115 13.53 -26.61 11.04
C GLU A 115 14.49 -25.53 10.52
N GLU A 116 14.64 -25.35 9.20
CA GLU A 116 15.54 -24.31 8.67
C GLU A 116 14.87 -22.92 8.61
N GLU A 117 13.54 -22.88 8.41
CA GLU A 117 12.74 -21.64 8.42
C GLU A 117 12.40 -21.16 9.85
N ALA A 118 12.25 -22.08 10.80
CA ALA A 118 12.00 -21.76 12.20
C ALA A 118 13.25 -21.29 12.97
N VAL A 119 14.45 -21.69 12.55
CA VAL A 119 15.70 -21.32 13.25
C VAL A 119 16.06 -19.83 13.05
N LEU A 120 15.60 -19.18 11.98
CA LEU A 120 15.85 -17.73 11.77
C LEU A 120 14.80 -16.82 12.43
N LEU A 121 13.61 -17.32 12.74
CA LEU A 121 12.61 -16.60 13.56
C LEU A 121 12.82 -16.83 15.06
N ALA A 122 13.60 -17.85 15.45
CA ALA A 122 13.95 -18.14 16.84
C ALA A 122 15.00 -17.16 17.41
N ASP A 123 15.76 -16.49 16.55
CA ASP A 123 16.83 -15.57 16.95
C ASP A 123 16.35 -14.12 17.10
N GLY A 124 15.07 -13.90 17.45
CA GLY A 124 14.57 -12.59 17.91
C GLY A 124 14.88 -11.39 17.00
N GLU A 125 15.17 -11.60 15.71
CA GLU A 125 15.59 -10.53 14.81
C GLU A 125 14.35 -9.72 14.46
N GLU A 126 14.15 -8.63 15.20
CA GLU A 126 13.14 -7.61 14.90
C GLU A 126 13.27 -7.23 13.42
N MET A 127 12.13 -7.09 12.74
CA MET A 127 12.10 -6.64 11.34
C MET A 127 13.06 -5.45 11.17
N PRO A 128 13.98 -5.45 10.19
CA PRO A 128 15.08 -4.48 10.13
C PRO A 128 14.62 -3.05 9.77
N TRP A 129 13.31 -2.82 9.73
CA TRP A 129 12.66 -1.54 9.48
C TRP A 129 11.52 -1.30 10.47
N GLU A 130 11.30 -0.02 10.75
CA GLU A 130 10.17 0.43 11.53
C GLU A 130 8.90 0.40 10.66
N THR A 131 7.83 -0.28 11.12
CA THR A 131 6.55 -0.31 10.41
C THR A 131 5.57 0.67 11.04
N ILE A 132 5.20 1.70 10.28
CA ILE A 132 4.28 2.75 10.71
C ILE A 132 2.95 2.53 10.03
N ARG A 133 1.89 2.35 10.82
CA ARG A 133 0.55 2.08 10.29
C ARG A 133 -0.25 3.36 10.23
N ILE A 134 -0.61 3.79 9.03
CA ILE A 134 -1.36 5.02 8.82
C ILE A 134 -2.67 4.67 8.13
N GLN A 135 -3.78 5.00 8.79
CA GLN A 135 -5.10 4.81 8.22
C GLN A 135 -5.42 6.02 7.36
N PHE A 136 -5.30 5.86 6.04
CA PHE A 136 -5.49 6.98 5.11
C PHE A 136 -6.96 7.42 4.96
N ILE A 137 -7.93 6.70 5.52
CA ILE A 137 -9.34 7.08 5.50
C ILE A 137 -9.64 7.90 6.76
N SER A 138 -9.56 9.23 6.62
CA SER A 138 -9.83 10.16 7.72
C SER A 138 -11.34 10.25 8.00
N ARG A 139 -11.70 10.46 9.27
CA ARG A 139 -13.10 10.76 9.65
C ARG A 139 -13.63 12.01 8.93
N ARG A 140 -12.74 12.94 8.58
CA ARG A 140 -13.09 14.15 7.83
C ARG A 140 -13.55 13.82 6.41
N TYR A 141 -12.81 12.93 5.72
CA TYR A 141 -13.19 12.43 4.41
C TYR A 141 -14.55 11.71 4.45
N GLU A 142 -14.80 10.86 5.46
CA GLU A 142 -16.10 10.20 5.63
C GLU A 142 -17.25 11.20 5.84
N MET A 143 -17.03 12.23 6.66
CA MET A 143 -18.02 13.28 6.88
C MET A 143 -18.27 14.10 5.63
N GLN A 144 -17.23 14.39 4.83
CA GLN A 144 -17.39 15.06 3.55
C GLN A 144 -18.22 14.22 2.59
N LEU A 145 -17.94 12.92 2.51
CA LEU A 145 -18.69 11.99 1.67
C LEU A 145 -20.19 11.94 2.05
N LEU A 146 -20.50 12.01 3.34
CA LEU A 146 -21.89 12.07 3.82
C LEU A 146 -22.55 13.43 3.58
N LYS A 147 -21.81 14.53 3.70
CA LYS A 147 -22.32 15.88 3.40
C LYS A 147 -22.72 15.98 1.92
N GLU A 148 -21.90 15.45 1.03
CA GLU A 148 -22.18 15.44 -0.41
C GLU A 148 -23.33 14.53 -0.81
N LEU A 149 -23.61 13.49 -0.02
CA LEU A 149 -24.78 12.64 -0.23
C LEU A 149 -26.09 13.45 -0.08
N GLY A 150 -26.06 14.55 0.69
CA GLY A 150 -27.20 15.40 0.99
C GLY A 150 -28.02 14.88 2.17
N PHE A 151 -28.66 15.80 2.91
CA PHE A 151 -29.29 15.50 4.20
C PHE A 151 -30.28 14.31 4.18
N PHE A 152 -31.23 14.30 3.24
CA PHE A 152 -32.23 13.22 3.16
C PHE A 152 -31.61 11.85 2.87
N ARG A 153 -30.59 11.79 2.01
CA ARG A 153 -29.92 10.54 1.65
C ARG A 153 -28.94 10.11 2.73
N ALA A 154 -28.35 11.05 3.46
CA ALA A 154 -27.56 10.77 4.66
C ALA A 154 -28.42 10.16 5.78
N VAL A 155 -29.64 10.67 5.99
CA VAL A 155 -30.61 10.05 6.91
C VAL A 155 -31.00 8.66 6.43
N LEU A 156 -31.26 8.47 5.13
CA LEU A 156 -31.53 7.14 4.57
C LEU A 156 -30.34 6.18 4.76
N PHE A 157 -29.11 6.65 4.56
CA PHE A 157 -27.90 5.89 4.81
C PHE A 157 -27.80 5.45 6.28
N LEU A 158 -28.04 6.37 7.23
CA LEU A 158 -28.05 6.05 8.66
C LEU A 158 -29.14 5.05 9.02
N LEU A 159 -30.35 5.18 8.46
CA LEU A 159 -31.42 4.19 8.64
C LEU A 159 -31.00 2.81 8.11
N LEU A 160 -30.44 2.74 6.91
CA LEU A 160 -29.96 1.47 6.34
C LEU A 160 -28.86 0.83 7.20
N MET A 161 -27.97 1.64 7.79
CA MET A 161 -26.94 1.17 8.72
C MET A 161 -27.54 0.67 10.04
N LEU A 162 -28.56 1.34 10.58
CA LEU A 162 -29.29 0.91 11.78
C LEU A 162 -30.01 -0.43 11.56
N PHE A 163 -30.68 -0.59 10.42
CA PHE A 163 -31.33 -1.85 10.01
C PHE A 163 -30.32 -2.93 9.53
N GLN A 164 -29.01 -2.72 9.71
CA GLN A 164 -27.94 -3.65 9.32
C GLN A 164 -27.87 -3.99 7.81
N PHE A 165 -28.52 -3.21 6.95
CA PHE A 165 -28.43 -3.36 5.49
C PHE A 165 -27.17 -2.71 4.92
N ARG A 166 -26.00 -3.09 5.45
CA ARG A 166 -24.69 -2.51 5.11
C ARG A 166 -24.41 -2.48 3.61
N MET A 167 -24.74 -3.56 2.89
CA MET A 167 -24.54 -3.64 1.44
C MET A 167 -25.40 -2.63 0.67
N LYS A 168 -26.63 -2.37 1.11
CA LYS A 168 -27.49 -1.36 0.48
C LYS A 168 -26.99 0.05 0.78
N ALA A 169 -26.53 0.29 2.01
CA ALA A 169 -25.93 1.56 2.42
C ALA A 169 -24.66 1.88 1.60
N ILE A 170 -23.75 0.91 1.45
CA ILE A 170 -22.52 1.09 0.65
C ILE A 170 -22.86 1.34 -0.82
N ARG A 171 -23.81 0.59 -1.40
CA ARG A 171 -24.24 0.81 -2.78
C ARG A 171 -24.83 2.20 -2.99
N LEU A 172 -25.57 2.73 -2.02
CA LEU A 172 -26.11 4.09 -2.06
C LEU A 172 -24.97 5.13 -2.16
N VAL A 173 -23.97 5.04 -1.28
CA VAL A 173 -22.81 5.96 -1.36
C VAL A 173 -22.06 5.77 -2.68
N GLY A 174 -21.90 4.51 -3.10
CA GLY A 174 -21.30 4.09 -4.37
C GLY A 174 -21.92 4.78 -5.58
N SER A 175 -23.24 4.67 -5.72
CA SER A 175 -23.94 5.15 -6.90
C SER A 175 -24.07 6.67 -6.95
N TYR A 176 -24.17 7.33 -5.80
CA TYR A 176 -24.49 8.76 -5.75
C TYR A 176 -23.27 9.68 -5.59
N VAL A 177 -22.21 9.23 -4.88
CA VAL A 177 -21.01 10.06 -4.60
C VAL A 177 -19.79 9.51 -5.31
N LEU A 178 -19.50 8.21 -5.17
CA LEU A 178 -18.29 7.63 -5.77
C LEU A 178 -18.38 7.59 -7.30
N SER A 179 -19.56 7.29 -7.86
CA SER A 179 -19.76 7.23 -9.32
C SER A 179 -19.74 8.59 -10.00
N SER A 180 -20.15 9.66 -9.31
CA SER A 180 -20.21 11.01 -9.90
C SER A 180 -18.83 11.68 -9.95
N LYS A 181 -17.94 11.34 -9.01
CA LYS A 181 -16.57 11.88 -8.93
C LYS A 181 -15.55 11.14 -9.78
N GLY A 182 -15.74 9.83 -9.97
CA GLY A 182 -14.75 8.98 -10.63
C GLY A 182 -13.42 8.91 -9.86
N MET A 183 -12.45 8.14 -10.38
CA MET A 183 -11.18 7.90 -9.66
C MET A 183 -10.37 9.18 -9.42
N VAL A 184 -10.39 10.11 -10.38
CA VAL A 184 -9.61 11.36 -10.26
C VAL A 184 -10.18 12.26 -9.17
N GLY A 185 -11.49 12.44 -9.12
CA GLY A 185 -12.14 13.24 -8.09
C GLY A 185 -11.90 12.67 -6.69
N LEU A 186 -12.02 11.35 -6.54
CA LEU A 186 -11.76 10.67 -5.28
C LEU A 186 -10.32 10.85 -4.79
N ASN A 187 -9.34 10.76 -5.69
CA ASN A 187 -7.95 10.99 -5.33
C ASN A 187 -7.70 12.44 -4.90
N LEU A 188 -8.32 13.41 -5.57
CA LEU A 188 -8.22 14.83 -5.19
C LEU A 188 -8.84 15.09 -3.82
N ASP A 189 -10.03 14.55 -3.55
CA ASP A 189 -10.66 14.68 -2.24
C ASP A 189 -9.83 14.01 -1.14
N MET A 190 -9.24 12.84 -1.41
CA MET A 190 -8.35 12.19 -0.45
C MET A 190 -7.13 13.07 -0.15
N LEU A 191 -6.55 13.74 -1.15
CA LEU A 191 -5.44 14.69 -0.92
C LEU A 191 -5.88 15.93 -0.13
N GLU A 192 -7.12 16.41 -0.33
CA GLU A 192 -7.65 17.58 0.36
C GLU A 192 -8.03 17.29 1.81
N PHE A 193 -8.64 16.13 2.08
CA PHE A 193 -9.21 15.80 3.40
C PHE A 193 -8.33 14.89 4.26
N CYS A 194 -7.30 14.26 3.71
CA CYS A 194 -6.36 13.40 4.46
C CYS A 194 -5.00 14.08 4.68
N GLN A 195 -4.99 15.41 4.80
CA GLN A 195 -3.76 16.20 5.01
C GLN A 195 -3.04 15.84 6.31
N GLU A 196 -3.77 15.54 7.39
CA GLU A 196 -3.16 15.21 8.68
C GLU A 196 -2.39 13.88 8.61
N GLU A 197 -2.93 12.90 7.89
CA GLU A 197 -2.31 11.60 7.64
C GLU A 197 -1.11 11.72 6.69
N ILE A 198 -1.22 12.54 5.65
CA ILE A 198 -0.09 12.84 4.74
C ILE A 198 1.03 13.52 5.51
N LEU A 199 0.70 14.47 6.40
CA LEU A 199 1.68 15.16 7.23
C LEU A 199 2.46 14.18 8.11
N GLN A 200 1.79 13.16 8.67
CA GLN A 200 2.45 12.11 9.46
C GLN A 200 3.46 11.30 8.63
N VAL A 201 3.20 11.06 7.34
CA VAL A 201 4.17 10.41 6.45
C VAL A 201 5.33 11.34 6.15
N THR A 202 5.05 12.62 5.88
CA THR A 202 6.09 13.60 5.51
C THR A 202 6.96 14.06 6.66
N SER A 203 6.47 13.94 7.91
CA SER A 203 7.23 14.27 9.11
C SER A 203 8.21 13.17 9.52
N LEU A 204 8.15 12.01 8.87
CA LEU A 204 9.13 10.95 9.07
C LEU A 204 10.53 11.46 8.72
N PRO A 205 11.57 11.04 9.48
CA PRO A 205 12.94 11.41 9.16
C PRO A 205 13.22 11.03 7.70
N CYS A 206 14.09 11.81 7.04
CA CYS A 206 14.41 11.67 5.61
C CYS A 206 15.23 10.38 5.35
N THR A 207 14.58 9.23 5.55
CA THR A 207 15.09 7.88 5.40
C THR A 207 14.49 7.24 4.16
N ARG A 208 14.96 6.05 3.80
CA ARG A 208 14.39 5.29 2.68
C ARG A 208 13.10 4.64 3.14
N ILE A 209 11.99 5.02 2.50
CA ILE A 209 10.62 4.66 2.88
C ILE A 209 10.02 3.78 1.78
N CYS A 210 9.34 2.71 2.20
CA CYS A 210 8.50 1.90 1.31
C CYS A 210 7.05 2.01 1.75
N VAL A 211 6.18 2.43 0.83
CA VAL A 211 4.74 2.51 1.06
C VAL A 211 4.09 1.22 0.57
N LEU A 212 3.36 0.56 1.47
CA LEU A 212 2.57 -0.62 1.16
C LEU A 212 1.19 -0.20 0.68
N ASP A 213 0.93 -0.43 -0.61
CA ASP A 213 -0.37 -0.16 -1.19
C ASP A 213 -1.27 -1.39 -1.11
N PHE A 214 -2.56 -1.14 -0.90
CA PHE A 214 -3.59 -2.13 -1.15
C PHE A 214 -3.69 -2.38 -2.66
N ILE A 215 -3.45 -3.61 -3.10
CA ILE A 215 -3.73 -4.04 -4.47
C ILE A 215 -5.12 -4.69 -4.46
N PRO A 216 -6.18 -4.04 -4.97
CA PRO A 216 -7.46 -4.71 -5.16
C PRO A 216 -7.31 -5.78 -6.23
N GLY A 217 -7.38 -7.07 -5.84
CA GLY A 217 -7.52 -8.18 -6.78
C GLY A 217 -6.43 -9.26 -6.77
N SER A 218 -5.62 -9.38 -5.72
CA SER A 218 -4.81 -10.60 -5.48
C SER A 218 -5.53 -11.62 -4.61
#